data_AF-A0A3D2UPF1-F1
#
_entry.id   AF-A0A3D2UPF1-F1
#
_cell.length_a   1.000
_cell.length_b   1.000
_cell.length_c   1.000
_cell.angle_alpha   90.00
_cell.angle_beta   90.00
_cell.angle_gamma   90.00
#
_symmetry.space_group_name_H-M   'P 1'
#
loop_
_entity.id
_entity.type
_entity.pdbx_description
1 polymer ?
#
loop_
_entity_poly.entity_id
_entity_poly.type
_entity_poly.pdbx_seq_one_letter_code
_entity_poly.pdbx_strand_id
1 'polypeptide(L)'
;FLTRNDALIYSAITLVYYFILSVYTKDFSSVKSILFSGLILGFFVVSQTIFRWLYYGDILPNTYYLKVDQVPFLIRINDGLVYSWDFIKSNNLLLLLALFGSLFRSNSKKIYFLILILFAVVYQIYVGGDAWGRWRFMIPVIPLIMILSTLFMKDVIDLILEKSQKTFNMFFKKNMKELVFFIFFAIVCYLNAFPYLNEIRLKVQLSDVIYNQNNINKSVALNAILMPQATIGVFWAGSIPYYTDRYAIDFLGKSDLYIARMYPHLPSEFVWLQKITIPGHNKYDLNYSIKELQPVYIQRYHWIGQNLRRYTVENYVRFEYVDENGVTTLILKKDSPYVYWDRGKVLMWGE
;
A
#
# COMPACT_ATOMS: atom_id res chain seq x y z
N PHE A 1 -6.93 13.03 0.36
CA PHE A 1 -6.14 13.90 1.25
C PHE A 1 -6.24 13.52 2.72
N LEU A 2 -7.42 13.21 3.29
CA LEU A 2 -7.52 12.96 4.74
C LEU A 2 -6.77 11.72 5.28
N THR A 3 -6.44 10.74 4.43
CA THR A 3 -5.83 9.47 4.85
C THR A 3 -4.33 9.33 4.53
N ARG A 4 -3.83 9.99 3.47
CA ARG A 4 -2.41 10.09 3.12
C ARG A 4 -2.10 11.43 2.45
N ASN A 5 -1.14 12.14 3.00
CA ASN A 5 -0.70 13.46 2.55
C ASN A 5 0.47 13.40 1.55
N ASP A 6 0.77 12.23 0.98
CA ASP A 6 1.86 12.05 0.01
C ASP A 6 1.68 12.96 -1.24
N ALA A 7 0.43 13.29 -1.57
CA ALA A 7 0.09 14.23 -2.65
C ALA A 7 0.72 15.62 -2.44
N LEU A 8 0.90 16.07 -1.19
CA LEU A 8 1.54 17.34 -0.87
C LEU A 8 2.95 17.41 -1.44
N ILE A 9 3.65 16.28 -1.47
CA ILE A 9 5.04 16.25 -1.89
C ILE A 9 5.12 16.45 -3.41
N TYR A 10 4.26 15.77 -4.17
CA TYR A 10 4.14 16.00 -5.60
C TYR A 10 3.68 17.43 -5.90
N SER A 11 2.72 17.97 -5.14
CA SER A 11 2.28 19.35 -5.26
C SER A 11 3.39 20.36 -4.98
N ALA A 12 4.22 20.14 -3.96
CA ALA A 12 5.34 21.00 -3.63
C ALA A 12 6.37 21.03 -4.77
N ILE A 13 6.75 19.86 -5.31
CA ILE A 13 7.66 19.77 -6.46
C ILE A 13 7.07 20.48 -7.69
N THR A 14 5.76 20.34 -7.90
CA THR A 14 5.03 21.01 -8.99
C THR A 14 5.10 22.53 -8.85
N LEU A 15 4.80 23.06 -7.66
CA LEU A 15 4.84 24.50 -7.39
C LEU A 15 6.25 25.07 -7.56
N VAL A 16 7.27 24.37 -7.05
CA VAL A 16 8.68 24.76 -7.21
C VAL A 16 9.07 24.77 -8.69
N TYR A 17 8.68 23.75 -9.45
CA TYR A 17 8.95 23.70 -10.89
C TYR A 17 8.34 24.90 -11.64
N TYR A 18 7.06 25.20 -11.40
CA TYR A 18 6.41 26.35 -12.04
C TYR A 18 6.98 27.69 -11.59
N PHE A 19 7.40 27.80 -10.33
CA PHE A 19 8.08 29.00 -9.83
C PHE A 19 9.42 29.20 -10.56
N ILE A 20 10.27 28.16 -10.63
CA ILE A 20 11.54 28.21 -11.38
C ILE A 20 11.28 28.56 -12.85
N LEU A 21 10.25 27.97 -13.47
CA LEU A 21 9.89 28.25 -14.86
C LEU A 21 9.50 29.72 -15.04
N SER A 22 8.69 30.30 -14.15
CA SER A 22 8.28 31.70 -14.22
C SER A 22 9.47 32.67 -14.13
N VAL A 23 10.45 32.36 -13.27
CA VAL A 23 11.69 33.13 -13.13
C VAL A 23 12.54 33.01 -14.40
N TYR A 24 12.67 31.79 -14.94
CA TYR A 24 13.46 31.53 -16.14
C TYR A 24 12.87 32.19 -17.40
N THR A 25 11.54 32.13 -17.58
CA THR A 25 10.86 32.75 -18.72
C THR A 25 10.60 34.25 -18.53
N LYS A 26 10.90 34.80 -17.35
CA LYS A 26 10.55 36.17 -16.93
C LYS A 26 9.05 36.48 -17.06
N ASP A 27 8.20 35.46 -16.98
CA ASP A 27 6.75 35.57 -17.03
C ASP A 27 6.17 35.43 -15.62
N PHE A 28 5.99 36.56 -14.96
CA PHE A 28 5.48 36.63 -13.59
C PHE A 28 3.95 36.62 -13.50
N SER A 29 3.23 36.51 -14.62
CA SER A 29 1.76 36.48 -14.63
C SER A 29 1.20 35.32 -13.81
N SER A 30 1.92 34.19 -13.79
CA SER A 30 1.54 32.97 -13.08
C SER A 30 1.91 32.95 -11.59
N VAL A 31 2.78 33.85 -11.12
CA VAL A 31 3.30 33.81 -9.72
C VAL A 31 2.19 34.00 -8.70
N LYS A 32 1.22 34.88 -8.98
CA LYS A 32 0.06 35.05 -8.09
C LYS A 32 -0.72 33.74 -7.94
N SER A 33 -0.94 33.02 -9.04
CA SER A 33 -1.63 31.72 -9.03
C SER A 33 -0.83 30.64 -8.30
N ILE A 34 0.51 30.63 -8.46
CA ILE A 34 1.40 29.70 -7.76
C ILE A 34 1.34 29.95 -6.25
N LEU A 35 1.49 31.21 -5.82
CA LEU A 35 1.41 31.60 -4.41
C LEU A 35 0.04 31.28 -3.82
N PHE A 36 -1.05 31.59 -4.55
CA PHE A 36 -2.39 31.28 -4.11
C PHE A 36 -2.63 29.77 -3.98
N SER A 37 -2.12 28.97 -4.91
CA SER A 37 -2.17 27.50 -4.83
C SER A 37 -1.37 26.99 -3.64
N GLY A 38 -0.19 27.55 -3.39
CA GLY A 38 0.62 27.26 -2.21
C GLY A 38 -0.09 27.61 -0.89
N LEU A 39 -0.78 28.76 -0.85
CA LEU A 39 -1.58 29.19 0.30
C LEU A 39 -2.75 28.23 0.56
N ILE A 40 -3.48 27.82 -0.47
CA ILE A 40 -4.57 26.84 -0.32
C ILE A 40 -4.05 25.51 0.23
N LEU A 41 -2.95 25.01 -0.33
CA LEU A 41 -2.33 23.77 0.14
C LEU A 41 -1.85 23.90 1.58
N GLY A 42 -1.17 25.00 1.93
CA GLY A 42 -0.72 25.28 3.29
C GLY A 42 -1.88 25.37 4.28
N PHE A 43 -2.93 26.12 3.92
CA PHE A 43 -4.15 26.24 4.72
C PHE A 43 -4.81 24.88 4.96
N PHE A 44 -4.90 24.02 3.94
CA PHE A 44 -5.43 22.67 4.08
C PHE A 44 -4.61 21.83 5.06
N VAL A 45 -3.28 21.83 4.94
CA VAL A 45 -2.38 21.07 5.82
C VAL A 45 -2.49 21.53 7.26
N VAL A 46 -2.50 22.84 7.49
CA VAL A 46 -2.65 23.42 8.83
C VAL A 46 -4.01 23.04 9.41
N SER A 47 -5.09 23.23 8.65
CA SER A 47 -6.44 22.90 9.09
C SER A 47 -6.61 21.42 9.43
N GLN A 48 -6.09 20.52 8.58
CA GLN A 48 -6.09 19.08 8.86
C GLN A 48 -5.26 18.72 10.10
N THR A 49 -4.15 19.42 10.33
CA THR A 49 -3.31 19.20 11.52
C THR A 49 -4.01 19.66 12.79
N ILE A 50 -4.63 20.83 12.77
CA ILE A 50 -5.45 21.34 13.88
C ILE A 50 -6.60 20.38 14.14
N PHE A 51 -7.32 19.94 13.11
CA PHE A 51 -8.39 18.95 13.25
C PHE A 51 -7.90 17.67 13.91
N ARG A 52 -6.76 17.11 13.47
CA ARG A 52 -6.21 15.89 14.07
C ARG A 52 -5.85 16.08 15.54
N TRP A 53 -5.24 17.21 15.88
CA TRP A 53 -4.89 17.52 17.25
C TRP A 53 -6.12 17.68 18.14
N LEU A 54 -7.15 18.40 17.68
CA LEU A 54 -8.39 18.61 18.44
C LEU A 54 -9.26 17.37 18.55
N TYR A 55 -9.33 16.54 17.50
CA TYR A 55 -10.23 15.39 17.42
C TYR A 55 -9.58 14.10 17.94
N TYR A 56 -8.33 13.81 17.55
CA TYR A 56 -7.62 12.58 17.93
C TYR A 56 -6.65 12.78 19.10
N GLY A 57 -6.34 14.02 19.48
CA GLY A 57 -5.32 14.31 20.50
C GLY A 57 -3.87 14.21 20.02
N ASP A 58 -3.65 13.86 18.75
CA ASP A 58 -2.33 13.67 18.16
C ASP A 58 -2.13 14.52 16.89
N ILE A 59 -0.92 15.05 16.72
CA ILE A 59 -0.54 15.84 15.54
C ILE A 59 -0.30 14.94 14.31
N LEU A 60 0.21 13.73 14.53
CA LEU A 60 0.54 12.76 13.49
C LEU A 60 -0.44 11.58 13.53
N PRO A 61 -0.74 10.94 12.39
CA PRO A 61 -1.64 9.79 12.39
C PRO A 61 -0.99 8.61 13.12
N ASN A 62 -1.80 7.75 13.77
CA ASN A 62 -1.29 6.56 14.46
C ASN A 62 -0.42 5.66 13.56
N THR A 63 -0.73 5.61 12.27
CA THR A 63 0.03 4.86 11.26
C THR A 63 1.45 5.38 11.01
N TYR A 64 1.74 6.65 11.30
CA TYR A 64 3.12 7.18 11.29
C TYR A 64 3.93 6.55 12.42
N TYR A 65 3.39 6.57 13.64
CA TYR A 65 4.03 5.95 14.80
C TYR A 65 4.24 4.45 14.56
N LEU A 66 3.21 3.79 14.04
CA LEU A 66 3.28 2.36 13.75
C LEU A 66 4.37 1.99 12.71
N LYS A 67 4.47 2.76 11.61
CA LYS A 67 5.28 2.35 10.45
C LYS A 67 6.68 2.94 10.37
N VAL A 68 6.86 4.17 10.85
CA VAL A 68 8.08 4.96 10.61
C VAL A 68 8.82 5.21 11.92
N ASP A 69 8.08 5.63 12.95
CA ASP A 69 8.66 5.97 14.25
C ASP A 69 9.35 4.77 14.90
N GLN A 70 10.48 5.03 15.55
CA GLN A 70 11.37 4.04 16.20
C GLN A 70 11.97 2.95 15.29
N VAL A 71 11.65 2.89 14.00
CA VAL A 71 12.31 1.95 13.07
C VAL A 71 13.68 2.50 12.69
N PRO A 72 14.80 1.76 12.83
CA PRO A 72 16.12 2.28 12.50
C PRO A 72 16.25 2.77 11.04
N PHE A 73 16.90 3.93 10.84
CA PHE A 73 17.00 4.57 9.52
C PHE A 73 17.58 3.63 8.45
N LEU A 74 18.71 2.97 8.72
CA LEU A 74 19.36 2.09 7.76
C LEU A 74 18.50 0.88 7.38
N ILE A 75 17.73 0.33 8.32
CA ILE A 75 16.80 -0.77 8.06
C ILE A 75 15.68 -0.30 7.12
N ARG A 76 15.12 0.90 7.35
CA ARG A 76 14.12 1.47 6.43
C ARG A 76 14.69 1.66 5.03
N ILE A 77 15.88 2.23 4.91
CA ILE A 77 16.51 2.42 3.59
C ILE A 77 16.71 1.08 2.88
N ASN A 78 17.19 0.04 3.58
CA ASN A 78 17.35 -1.29 3.01
C ASN A 78 16.02 -1.85 2.49
N ASP A 79 14.98 -1.86 3.32
CA ASP A 79 13.68 -2.45 2.95
C ASP A 79 12.98 -1.65 1.84
N GLY A 80 13.19 -0.33 1.84
CA GLY A 80 12.75 0.57 0.79
C GLY A 80 13.49 0.35 -0.53
N LEU A 81 14.79 0.02 -0.49
CA LEU A 81 15.57 -0.39 -1.66
C LEU A 81 15.07 -1.71 -2.21
N VAL A 82 14.84 -2.72 -1.36
CA VAL A 82 14.27 -4.02 -1.79
C VAL A 82 12.93 -3.80 -2.49
N TYR A 83 12.02 -3.04 -1.87
CA TYR A 83 10.71 -2.73 -2.45
C TYR A 83 10.80 -1.99 -3.80
N SER A 84 11.70 -1.01 -3.91
CA SER A 84 11.85 -0.20 -5.12
C SER A 84 12.61 -0.94 -6.21
N TRP A 85 13.53 -1.84 -5.85
CA TRP A 85 14.25 -2.68 -6.78
C TRP A 85 13.32 -3.65 -7.49
N ASP A 86 12.39 -4.27 -6.76
CA ASP A 86 11.36 -5.12 -7.36
C ASP A 86 10.54 -4.35 -8.42
N PHE A 87 10.16 -3.10 -8.12
CA PHE A 87 9.48 -2.23 -9.08
C PHE A 87 10.33 -1.97 -10.32
N ILE A 88 11.59 -1.59 -10.14
CA ILE A 88 12.51 -1.27 -11.24
C ILE A 88 12.74 -2.50 -12.12
N LYS A 89 12.98 -3.66 -11.51
CA LYS A 89 13.23 -4.92 -12.20
C LYS A 89 12.02 -5.33 -13.05
N SER A 90 10.81 -5.25 -12.49
CA SER A 90 9.59 -5.64 -13.21
C SER A 90 9.14 -4.64 -14.27
N ASN A 91 9.55 -3.38 -14.19
CA ASN A 91 9.16 -2.32 -15.13
C ASN A 91 10.35 -1.78 -15.94
N ASN A 92 11.44 -2.54 -16.02
CA ASN A 92 12.71 -2.09 -16.60
C ASN A 92 12.56 -1.52 -18.03
N LEU A 93 11.81 -2.18 -18.91
CA LEU A 93 11.59 -1.74 -20.28
C LEU A 93 10.93 -0.35 -20.32
N LEU A 94 9.82 -0.18 -19.59
CA LEU A 94 9.11 1.11 -19.54
C LEU A 94 9.96 2.19 -18.87
N LEU A 95 10.68 1.86 -17.81
CA LEU A 95 11.55 2.82 -17.13
C LEU A 95 12.72 3.26 -18.01
N LEU A 96 13.32 2.34 -18.78
CA LEU A 96 14.36 2.67 -19.75
C LEU A 96 13.81 3.56 -20.88
N LEU A 97 12.65 3.22 -21.45
CA LEU A 97 12.00 4.05 -22.48
C LEU A 97 11.63 5.44 -21.92
N ALA A 98 11.16 5.53 -20.68
CA ALA A 98 10.87 6.79 -20.02
C ALA A 98 12.13 7.62 -19.77
N LEU A 99 13.23 6.98 -19.33
CA LEU A 99 14.52 7.64 -19.15
C LEU A 99 15.02 8.21 -20.48
N PHE A 100 15.07 7.41 -21.54
CA PHE A 100 15.46 7.91 -22.86
C PHE A 100 14.49 8.96 -23.40
N GLY A 101 13.18 8.81 -23.17
CA GLY A 101 12.17 9.80 -23.53
C GLY A 101 12.33 11.14 -22.84
N SER A 102 12.87 11.13 -21.63
CA SER A 102 13.17 12.34 -20.87
C SER A 102 14.44 13.05 -21.35
N LEU A 103 15.44 12.30 -21.83
CA LEU A 103 16.74 12.81 -22.26
C LEU A 103 16.78 13.16 -23.76
N PHE A 104 16.11 12.38 -24.60
CA PHE A 104 16.07 12.57 -26.03
C PHE A 104 15.14 13.73 -26.41
N ARG A 105 15.64 14.68 -27.21
CA ARG A 105 14.92 15.92 -27.56
C ARG A 105 14.25 16.51 -26.30
N SER A 106 15.06 16.67 -25.25
CA SER A 106 14.58 17.00 -23.92
C SER A 106 14.01 18.42 -23.84
N ASN A 107 13.08 18.62 -22.92
CA ASN A 107 12.55 19.92 -22.56
C ASN A 107 12.21 19.95 -21.06
N SER A 108 11.91 21.13 -20.53
CA SER A 108 11.66 21.31 -19.09
C SER A 108 10.51 20.43 -18.57
N LYS A 109 9.48 20.16 -19.36
CA LYS A 109 8.35 19.29 -18.97
C LYS A 109 8.75 17.82 -18.88
N LYS A 110 9.54 17.34 -19.85
CA LYS A 110 10.09 15.98 -19.86
C LYS A 110 10.97 15.72 -18.63
N ILE A 111 11.85 16.67 -18.30
CA ILE A 111 12.69 16.61 -17.10
C ILE A 111 11.84 16.67 -15.83
N TYR A 112 10.83 17.54 -15.78
CA TYR A 112 9.90 17.60 -14.66
C TYR A 112 9.19 16.26 -14.38
N PHE A 113 8.68 15.59 -15.42
CA PHE A 113 8.08 14.26 -15.26
C PHE A 113 9.09 13.22 -14.75
N LEU A 114 10.34 13.25 -15.25
CA LEU A 114 11.41 12.41 -14.72
C LEU A 114 11.65 12.67 -13.23
N ILE A 115 11.72 13.93 -12.81
CA ILE A 115 11.90 14.31 -11.40
C ILE A 115 10.79 13.74 -10.53
N LEU A 116 9.52 13.80 -10.95
CA LEU A 116 8.41 13.21 -10.19
C LEU A 116 8.54 11.69 -10.05
N ILE A 117 8.99 11.00 -11.10
CA ILE A 117 9.22 9.54 -11.09
C ILE A 117 10.37 9.19 -10.13
N LEU A 118 11.52 9.86 -10.27
CA LEU A 118 12.69 9.64 -9.41
C LEU A 118 12.35 9.95 -7.95
N PHE A 119 11.61 11.01 -7.72
CA PHE A 119 11.18 11.40 -6.38
C PHE A 119 10.28 10.32 -5.75
N ALA A 120 9.33 9.76 -6.50
CA ALA A 120 8.50 8.66 -5.99
C ALA A 120 9.34 7.47 -5.52
N VAL A 121 10.38 7.11 -6.29
CA VAL A 121 11.31 6.04 -5.94
C VAL A 121 12.10 6.40 -4.68
N VAL A 122 12.72 7.58 -4.63
CA VAL A 122 13.48 8.04 -3.46
C VAL A 122 12.61 8.12 -2.22
N TYR A 123 11.37 8.59 -2.35
CA TYR A 123 10.42 8.67 -1.25
C TYR A 123 10.04 7.29 -0.72
N GLN A 124 9.79 6.31 -1.61
CA GLN A 124 9.52 4.94 -1.18
C GLN A 124 10.73 4.30 -0.48
N ILE A 125 11.95 4.59 -0.94
CA ILE A 125 13.17 4.17 -0.24
C ILE A 125 13.24 4.79 1.16
N TYR A 126 13.00 6.09 1.26
CA TYR A 126 13.05 6.84 2.52
C TYR A 126 12.07 6.33 3.59
N VAL A 127 10.83 6.03 3.19
CA VAL A 127 9.78 5.55 4.13
C VAL A 127 9.88 4.06 4.44
N GLY A 128 10.73 3.30 3.74
CA GLY A 128 10.88 1.85 3.91
C GLY A 128 9.91 0.97 3.11
N GLY A 129 9.30 1.52 2.07
CA GLY A 129 8.40 0.81 1.16
C GLY A 129 7.07 0.39 1.81
N ASP A 130 6.49 -0.71 1.31
CA ASP A 130 5.22 -1.26 1.81
C ASP A 130 5.41 -2.62 2.49
N ALA A 131 4.42 -3.03 3.29
CA ALA A 131 4.31 -4.40 3.77
C ALA A 131 4.12 -5.38 2.61
N TRP A 132 3.33 -4.99 1.60
CA TRP A 132 2.96 -5.85 0.49
C TRP A 132 3.93 -5.70 -0.69
N GLY A 133 3.93 -6.72 -1.55
CA GLY A 133 4.60 -6.66 -2.85
C GLY A 133 3.86 -5.76 -3.84
N ARG A 134 4.27 -5.83 -5.12
CA ARG A 134 3.59 -5.20 -6.27
C ARG A 134 3.42 -3.68 -6.21
N TRP A 135 4.35 -3.01 -5.52
CA TRP A 135 4.64 -1.57 -5.68
C TRP A 135 3.43 -0.63 -5.82
N ARG A 136 2.34 -0.86 -5.06
CA ARG A 136 1.10 -0.06 -5.17
C ARG A 136 1.30 1.44 -4.94
N PHE A 137 2.35 1.84 -4.21
CA PHE A 137 2.68 3.25 -4.00
C PHE A 137 3.39 3.90 -5.19
N MET A 138 3.83 3.13 -6.18
CA MET A 138 4.38 3.63 -7.44
C MET A 138 3.30 3.88 -8.50
N ILE A 139 2.05 3.46 -8.28
CA ILE A 139 0.93 3.64 -9.23
C ILE A 139 0.80 5.10 -9.70
N PRO A 140 0.89 6.14 -8.84
CA PRO A 140 0.72 7.53 -9.27
C PRO A 140 1.72 7.99 -10.35
N VAL A 141 2.90 7.36 -10.46
CA VAL A 141 3.92 7.73 -11.46
C VAL A 141 3.88 6.89 -12.73
N ILE A 142 3.08 5.82 -12.78
CA ILE A 142 2.93 4.98 -13.98
C ILE A 142 2.45 5.79 -15.20
N PRO A 143 1.45 6.69 -15.10
CA PRO A 143 1.04 7.50 -16.26
C PRO A 143 2.19 8.38 -16.80
N LEU A 144 3.04 8.91 -15.92
CA LEU A 144 4.19 9.73 -16.34
C LEU A 144 5.24 8.89 -17.07
N ILE A 145 5.51 7.68 -16.57
CA ILE A 145 6.40 6.71 -17.22
C ILE A 145 5.86 6.37 -18.61
N MET A 146 4.54 6.12 -18.73
CA MET A 146 3.90 5.84 -20.01
C MET A 146 4.00 7.03 -20.97
N ILE A 147 3.74 8.25 -20.51
CA ILE A 147 3.85 9.46 -21.34
C ILE A 147 5.27 9.61 -21.89
N LEU A 148 6.29 9.53 -21.04
CA LEU A 148 7.69 9.66 -21.46
C LEU A 148 8.10 8.54 -22.41
N SER A 149 7.69 7.30 -22.12
CA SER A 149 7.94 6.15 -22.99
C SER A 149 7.32 6.36 -24.37
N THR A 150 6.05 6.78 -24.43
CA THR A 150 5.34 7.02 -25.68
C THR A 150 5.93 8.17 -26.49
N LEU A 151 6.35 9.25 -25.82
CA LEU A 151 7.05 10.35 -26.48
C LEU A 151 8.36 9.87 -27.11
N PHE A 152 9.12 9.02 -26.41
CA PHE A 152 10.34 8.42 -26.96
C PHE A 152 10.05 7.56 -28.19
N MET A 153 9.04 6.68 -28.10
CA MET A 153 8.64 5.81 -29.22
C MET A 153 8.30 6.64 -30.47
N LYS A 154 7.53 7.72 -30.28
CA LYS A 154 7.19 8.65 -31.37
C LYS A 154 8.43 9.33 -31.94
N ASP A 155 9.28 9.89 -31.08
CA ASP A 155 10.51 10.59 -31.47
C ASP A 155 11.45 9.68 -32.30
N VAL A 156 11.57 8.41 -31.93
CA VAL A 156 12.38 7.41 -32.66
C VAL A 156 11.76 7.05 -34.01
N ILE A 157 10.44 6.82 -34.08
CA ILE A 157 9.75 6.52 -35.33
C ILE A 157 9.86 7.69 -36.32
N ASP A 158 9.70 8.92 -35.82
CA ASP A 158 9.87 10.11 -36.65
C ASP A 158 11.30 10.21 -37.19
N LEU A 159 12.32 9.96 -36.38
CA LEU A 159 13.72 9.95 -36.82
C LEU A 159 14.01 8.88 -37.88
N ILE A 160 13.49 7.66 -37.71
CA ILE A 160 13.69 6.55 -38.66
C ILE A 160 13.03 6.88 -40.00
N LEU A 161 11.80 7.38 -39.97
CA LEU A 161 11.02 7.66 -41.19
C LEU A 161 11.42 8.95 -41.89
N GLU A 162 11.98 9.93 -41.17
CA GLU A 162 12.67 11.08 -41.76
C GLU A 162 13.90 10.63 -42.56
N LYS A 163 14.73 9.72 -42.02
CA LYS A 163 15.87 9.17 -42.76
C LYS A 163 15.47 8.34 -43.98
N SER A 164 14.30 7.71 -43.97
CA SER A 164 13.77 6.93 -45.10
C SER A 164 13.04 7.79 -46.15
N GLN A 165 13.12 9.14 -46.08
CA GLN A 165 12.32 10.07 -46.88
C GLN A 165 12.46 9.93 -48.40
N LYS A 166 13.56 9.35 -48.92
CA LYS A 166 13.88 9.33 -50.37
C LYS A 166 12.96 8.48 -51.26
N THR A 167 12.08 7.61 -50.74
CA THR A 167 11.49 6.54 -51.57
C THR A 167 9.95 6.43 -51.61
N PHE A 168 9.18 7.07 -50.71
CA PHE A 168 7.73 6.83 -50.58
C PHE A 168 6.82 8.08 -50.64
N ASN A 169 5.58 7.91 -51.11
CA ASN A 169 4.51 8.93 -51.17
C ASN A 169 4.05 9.42 -49.77
N MET A 170 3.71 10.72 -49.63
CA MET A 170 3.34 11.36 -48.35
C MET A 170 2.11 10.74 -47.65
N PHE A 171 1.08 10.36 -48.40
CA PHE A 171 -0.14 9.77 -47.81
C PHE A 171 0.11 8.36 -47.25
N PHE A 172 0.81 7.51 -48.01
CA PHE A 172 1.24 6.19 -47.53
C PHE A 172 2.15 6.30 -46.30
N LYS A 173 3.00 7.33 -46.22
CA LYS A 173 3.86 7.58 -45.05
C LYS A 173 3.08 7.84 -43.76
N LYS A 174 2.01 8.64 -43.79
CA LYS A 174 1.24 8.97 -42.56
C LYS A 174 0.58 7.73 -41.95
N ASN A 175 -0.15 6.97 -42.77
CA ASN A 175 -0.84 5.75 -42.30
C ASN A 175 0.16 4.70 -41.81
N MET A 176 1.33 4.61 -42.46
CA MET A 176 2.42 3.73 -42.00
C MET A 176 3.06 4.20 -40.68
N LYS A 177 3.22 5.50 -40.44
CA LYS A 177 3.74 6.02 -39.15
C LYS A 177 2.84 5.58 -37.99
N GLU A 178 1.54 5.80 -38.14
CA GLU A 178 0.55 5.51 -37.11
C GLU A 178 0.45 3.99 -36.86
N LEU A 179 0.48 3.19 -37.93
CA LEU A 179 0.50 1.73 -37.82
C LEU A 179 1.77 1.21 -37.12
N VAL A 180 2.95 1.67 -37.52
CA VAL A 180 4.22 1.27 -36.88
C VAL A 180 4.25 1.68 -35.41
N PHE A 181 3.77 2.88 -35.10
CA PHE A 181 3.63 3.34 -33.72
C PHE A 181 2.69 2.45 -32.92
N PHE A 182 1.51 2.13 -33.46
CA PHE A 182 0.54 1.29 -32.76
C PHE A 182 1.07 -0.13 -32.52
N ILE A 183 1.73 -0.72 -33.52
CA ILE A 183 2.37 -2.04 -33.39
C ILE A 183 3.46 -1.99 -32.32
N PHE A 184 4.35 -1.00 -32.37
CA PHE A 184 5.43 -0.89 -31.39
C PHE A 184 4.91 -0.66 -29.97
N PHE A 185 3.93 0.23 -29.82
CA PHE A 185 3.24 0.47 -28.55
C PHE A 185 2.57 -0.81 -28.03
N ALA A 186 1.86 -1.56 -28.88
CA ALA A 186 1.22 -2.81 -28.52
C ALA A 186 2.24 -3.87 -28.07
N ILE A 187 3.38 -3.97 -28.75
CA ILE A 187 4.48 -4.87 -28.36
C ILE A 187 5.03 -4.49 -26.98
N VAL A 188 5.33 -3.21 -26.75
CA VAL A 188 5.84 -2.73 -25.45
C VAL A 188 4.85 -3.02 -24.32
N CYS A 189 3.57 -2.70 -24.54
CA CYS A 189 2.50 -3.01 -23.58
C CYS A 189 2.38 -4.51 -23.33
N TYR A 190 2.44 -5.34 -24.38
CA TYR A 190 2.37 -6.79 -24.25
C TYR A 190 3.56 -7.36 -23.47
N LEU A 191 4.78 -6.95 -23.79
CA LEU A 191 5.99 -7.42 -23.09
C LEU A 191 5.99 -7.04 -21.61
N ASN A 192 5.53 -5.84 -21.28
CA ASN A 192 5.42 -5.40 -19.89
C ASN A 192 4.28 -6.13 -19.14
N ALA A 193 3.15 -6.38 -19.80
CA ALA A 193 2.02 -7.11 -19.24
C ALA A 193 2.21 -8.64 -19.21
N PHE A 194 3.16 -9.19 -19.98
CA PHE A 194 3.34 -10.62 -20.17
C PHE A 194 3.42 -11.43 -18.87
N PRO A 195 4.21 -11.02 -17.85
CA PRO A 195 4.27 -11.74 -16.58
C PRO A 195 2.95 -11.78 -15.80
N TYR A 196 2.03 -10.87 -16.12
CA TYR A 196 0.77 -10.67 -15.40
C TYR A 196 -0.46 -11.07 -16.22
N LEU A 197 -0.29 -11.68 -17.41
CA LEU A 197 -1.41 -11.99 -18.30
C LEU A 197 -2.45 -12.90 -17.67
N ASN A 198 -2.04 -13.86 -16.83
CA ASN A 198 -2.99 -14.72 -16.13
C ASN A 198 -3.86 -13.94 -15.14
N GLU A 199 -3.31 -12.93 -14.49
CA GLU A 199 -4.04 -12.07 -13.55
C GLU A 199 -4.96 -11.10 -14.29
N ILE A 200 -4.45 -10.46 -15.35
CA ILE A 200 -5.23 -9.56 -16.22
C ILE A 200 -6.42 -10.30 -16.84
N ARG A 201 -6.22 -11.56 -17.21
CA ARG A 201 -7.28 -12.43 -17.77
C ARG A 201 -8.12 -13.13 -16.69
N LEU A 202 -7.91 -12.82 -15.42
CA LEU A 202 -8.62 -13.42 -14.27
C LEU A 202 -8.57 -14.96 -14.27
N LYS A 203 -7.50 -15.55 -14.82
CA LYS A 203 -7.25 -17.00 -14.83
C LYS A 203 -6.69 -17.53 -13.52
N VAL A 204 -6.23 -16.62 -12.66
CA VAL A 204 -5.81 -16.91 -11.29
C VAL A 204 -6.68 -16.12 -10.33
N GLN A 205 -6.99 -16.74 -9.20
CA GLN A 205 -7.68 -16.04 -8.13
C GLN A 205 -6.77 -14.90 -7.64
N LEU A 206 -7.34 -13.71 -7.48
CA LEU A 206 -6.62 -12.57 -6.93
C LEU A 206 -6.10 -12.91 -5.52
N SER A 207 -4.98 -12.30 -5.14
CA SER A 207 -4.45 -12.45 -3.78
C SER A 207 -5.53 -12.09 -2.76
N ASP A 208 -5.49 -12.77 -1.61
CA ASP A 208 -6.32 -12.46 -0.45
C ASP A 208 -7.80 -12.84 -0.50
N VAL A 209 -8.33 -13.36 -1.62
CA VAL A 209 -9.75 -13.78 -1.69
C VAL A 209 -10.08 -14.85 -0.63
N ILE A 210 -9.24 -15.88 -0.50
CA ILE A 210 -9.43 -16.95 0.48
C ILE A 210 -9.34 -16.41 1.91
N TYR A 211 -8.36 -15.54 2.19
CA TYR A 211 -8.20 -14.92 3.52
C TYR A 211 -9.40 -14.03 3.87
N ASN A 212 -9.92 -13.27 2.91
CA ASN A 212 -11.11 -12.44 3.10
C ASN A 212 -12.35 -13.29 3.31
N GLN A 213 -12.54 -14.35 2.53
CA GLN A 213 -13.65 -15.29 2.73
C GLN A 213 -13.61 -15.90 4.13
N ASN A 214 -12.43 -16.36 4.58
CA ASN A 214 -12.25 -16.89 5.92
C ASN A 214 -12.58 -15.86 7.01
N ASN A 215 -12.20 -14.60 6.82
CA ASN A 215 -12.55 -13.54 7.76
C ASN A 215 -14.05 -13.22 7.76
N ILE A 216 -14.72 -13.27 6.60
CA ILE A 216 -16.17 -13.09 6.50
C ILE A 216 -16.91 -14.24 7.18
N ASN A 217 -16.53 -15.49 6.92
CA ASN A 217 -17.13 -16.66 7.57
C ASN A 217 -16.97 -16.56 9.11
N LYS A 218 -15.81 -16.10 9.58
CA LYS A 218 -15.61 -15.79 11.01
C LYS A 218 -16.54 -14.69 11.49
N SER A 219 -16.75 -13.61 10.74
CA SER A 219 -17.68 -12.55 11.12
C SER A 219 -19.12 -13.06 11.25
N VAL A 220 -19.57 -13.89 10.31
CA VAL A 220 -20.90 -14.53 10.35
C VAL A 220 -21.05 -15.38 11.61
N ALA A 221 -20.08 -16.27 11.86
CA ALA A 221 -20.06 -17.10 13.05
C ALA A 221 -20.06 -16.26 14.34
N LEU A 222 -19.21 -15.23 14.42
CA LEU A 222 -19.15 -14.33 15.58
C LEU A 222 -20.47 -13.59 15.80
N ASN A 223 -21.15 -13.14 14.75
CA ASN A 223 -22.48 -12.53 14.86
C ASN A 223 -23.53 -13.49 15.41
N ALA A 224 -23.46 -14.77 15.04
CA ALA A 224 -24.38 -15.78 15.52
C ALA A 224 -24.16 -16.14 17.00
N ILE A 225 -22.92 -16.05 17.51
CA ILE A 225 -22.59 -16.63 18.83
C ILE A 225 -22.18 -15.62 19.90
N LEU A 226 -21.85 -14.37 19.54
CA LEU A 226 -21.42 -13.36 20.51
C LEU A 226 -22.53 -12.36 20.81
N MET A 227 -22.61 -11.89 22.05
CA MET A 227 -23.43 -10.74 22.42
C MET A 227 -22.83 -9.42 21.88
N PRO A 228 -23.62 -8.33 21.74
CA PRO A 228 -23.13 -7.04 21.25
C PRO A 228 -21.97 -6.44 22.07
N GLN A 229 -21.94 -6.72 23.38
CA GLN A 229 -20.92 -6.22 24.30
C GLN A 229 -19.60 -7.01 24.23
N ALA A 230 -19.57 -8.14 23.50
CA ALA A 230 -18.37 -8.95 23.39
C ALA A 230 -17.25 -8.21 22.64
N THR A 231 -16.04 -8.23 23.19
CA THR A 231 -14.85 -7.67 22.53
C THR A 231 -14.15 -8.72 21.66
N ILE A 232 -13.54 -8.28 20.56
CA ILE A 232 -12.86 -9.15 19.60
C ILE A 232 -11.40 -8.71 19.41
N GLY A 233 -10.47 -9.65 19.48
CA GLY A 233 -9.05 -9.42 19.27
C GLY A 233 -8.60 -9.90 17.89
N VAL A 234 -8.05 -9.01 17.08
CA VAL A 234 -7.79 -9.26 15.65
C VAL A 234 -6.40 -8.80 15.23
N PHE A 235 -5.81 -9.53 14.29
CA PHE A 235 -4.65 -9.07 13.51
C PHE A 235 -5.09 -8.40 12.21
N TRP A 236 -6.19 -8.91 11.64
CA TRP A 236 -6.83 -8.35 10.45
C TRP A 236 -7.93 -7.39 10.91
N ALA A 237 -7.53 -6.20 11.34
CA ALA A 237 -8.41 -5.13 11.82
C ALA A 237 -9.17 -4.42 10.67
N GLY A 238 -9.90 -5.22 9.87
CA GLY A 238 -10.66 -4.76 8.71
C GLY A 238 -12.04 -5.42 8.66
N SER A 239 -12.16 -6.52 7.89
CA SER A 239 -13.44 -7.18 7.66
C SER A 239 -14.08 -7.76 8.92
N ILE A 240 -13.31 -8.33 9.86
CA ILE A 240 -13.89 -8.90 11.08
C ILE A 240 -14.58 -7.80 11.91
N PRO A 241 -13.89 -6.71 12.33
CA PRO A 241 -14.56 -5.61 13.03
C PRO A 241 -15.72 -5.01 12.23
N TYR A 242 -15.53 -4.76 10.94
CA TYR A 242 -16.54 -4.12 10.10
C TYR A 242 -17.88 -4.88 10.05
N TYR A 243 -17.83 -6.20 9.90
CA TYR A 243 -19.05 -7.02 9.80
C TYR A 243 -19.62 -7.46 11.14
N THR A 244 -18.90 -7.26 12.24
CA THR A 244 -19.34 -7.69 13.58
C THR A 244 -19.84 -6.55 14.46
N ASP A 245 -19.51 -5.30 14.14
CA ASP A 245 -19.86 -4.11 14.93
C ASP A 245 -19.49 -4.23 16.42
N ARG A 246 -18.42 -4.98 16.71
CA ARG A 246 -17.90 -5.22 18.07
C ARG A 246 -16.67 -4.38 18.32
N TYR A 247 -16.46 -4.01 19.59
CA TYR A 247 -15.24 -3.34 20.00
C TYR A 247 -14.03 -4.24 19.69
N ALA A 248 -13.18 -3.76 18.80
CA ALA A 248 -12.07 -4.51 18.24
C ALA A 248 -10.73 -4.04 18.78
N ILE A 249 -9.98 -4.99 19.33
CA ILE A 249 -8.61 -4.82 19.80
C ILE A 249 -7.68 -5.20 18.65
N ASP A 250 -6.95 -4.21 18.13
CA ASP A 250 -6.02 -4.41 17.03
C ASP A 250 -4.63 -4.78 17.55
N PHE A 251 -4.29 -6.06 17.37
CA PHE A 251 -3.05 -6.63 17.89
C PHE A 251 -1.79 -6.13 17.17
N LEU A 252 -1.95 -5.38 16.07
CA LEU A 252 -0.85 -4.86 15.25
C LEU A 252 -0.83 -3.33 15.16
N GLY A 253 -1.60 -2.63 16.00
CA GLY A 253 -1.43 -1.20 16.24
C GLY A 253 -1.78 -0.24 15.11
N LYS A 254 -2.57 -0.64 14.11
CA LYS A 254 -3.19 0.32 13.16
C LYS A 254 -4.09 1.29 13.92
N SER A 255 -4.90 0.80 14.86
CA SER A 255 -5.77 1.61 15.72
C SER A 255 -5.39 1.62 17.21
N ASP A 256 -4.53 0.71 17.67
CA ASP A 256 -4.07 0.68 19.07
C ASP A 256 -2.90 1.66 19.28
N LEU A 257 -3.05 2.57 20.24
CA LEU A 257 -2.09 3.66 20.52
C LEU A 257 -0.81 3.16 21.21
N TYR A 258 -0.94 2.16 22.09
CA TYR A 258 0.18 1.56 22.81
C TYR A 258 1.06 0.81 21.83
N ILE A 259 0.47 -0.11 21.05
CA ILE A 259 1.20 -0.94 20.07
C ILE A 259 1.91 -0.08 19.03
N ALA A 260 1.25 0.96 18.49
CA ALA A 260 1.84 1.81 17.46
C ALA A 260 3.14 2.52 17.92
N ARG A 261 3.25 2.83 19.21
CA ARG A 261 4.37 3.60 19.79
C ARG A 261 5.49 2.73 20.35
N MET A 262 5.33 1.41 20.33
CA MET A 262 6.38 0.50 20.75
C MET A 262 7.62 0.57 19.85
N TYR A 263 8.74 0.06 20.35
CA TYR A 263 9.86 -0.29 19.49
C TYR A 263 9.50 -1.49 18.60
N PRO A 264 9.94 -1.51 17.33
CA PRO A 264 9.69 -2.64 16.45
C PRO A 264 10.48 -3.88 16.91
N HIS A 265 9.84 -5.03 16.83
CA HIS A 265 10.50 -6.33 16.88
C HIS A 265 11.25 -6.55 15.56
N LEU A 266 12.54 -6.89 15.67
CA LEU A 266 13.44 -7.13 14.54
C LEU A 266 14.02 -8.54 14.68
N PRO A 267 13.24 -9.60 14.38
CA PRO A 267 13.70 -10.97 14.55
C PRO A 267 14.78 -11.26 13.50
N SER A 268 15.95 -11.74 13.94
CA SER A 268 17.09 -12.05 13.06
C SER A 268 16.79 -13.15 12.03
N GLU A 269 15.80 -14.01 12.29
CA GLU A 269 15.47 -15.18 11.46
C GLU A 269 14.22 -14.99 10.60
N PHE A 270 13.49 -13.89 10.76
CA PHE A 270 12.22 -13.67 10.08
C PHE A 270 12.41 -12.81 8.84
N VAL A 271 12.32 -13.42 7.65
CA VAL A 271 12.41 -12.73 6.35
C VAL A 271 11.06 -12.82 5.64
N TRP A 272 10.40 -11.67 5.44
CA TRP A 272 9.20 -11.57 4.59
C TRP A 272 9.49 -10.72 3.38
N LEU A 273 9.31 -11.29 2.18
CA LEU A 273 9.62 -10.61 0.91
C LEU A 273 11.04 -10.02 0.86
N GLN A 274 12.04 -10.74 1.41
CA GLN A 274 13.45 -10.33 1.48
C GLN A 274 13.71 -9.04 2.28
N LYS A 275 12.75 -8.61 3.10
CA LYS A 275 12.90 -7.44 3.99
C LYS A 275 13.32 -7.86 5.39
N ILE A 276 14.04 -6.96 6.05
CA ILE A 276 14.49 -7.09 7.44
C ILE A 276 13.33 -6.83 8.41
N THR A 277 12.47 -5.84 8.09
CA THR A 277 11.27 -5.57 8.87
C THR A 277 10.04 -5.48 7.99
N ILE A 278 8.88 -5.53 8.63
CA ILE A 278 7.60 -5.35 7.95
C ILE A 278 6.92 -4.08 8.46
N PRO A 279 6.85 -3.02 7.64
CA PRO A 279 6.12 -1.81 8.00
C PRO A 279 4.67 -2.11 8.42
N GLY A 280 4.34 -1.82 9.68
CA GLY A 280 2.99 -2.01 10.23
C GLY A 280 2.61 -3.42 10.68
N HIS A 281 3.60 -4.31 10.79
CA HIS A 281 3.44 -5.68 11.29
C HIS A 281 4.57 -6.11 12.25
N ASN A 282 5.50 -5.20 12.53
CA ASN A 282 6.68 -5.39 13.37
C ASN A 282 6.49 -4.89 14.81
N LYS A 283 5.38 -4.22 15.12
CA LYS A 283 5.02 -3.81 16.49
C LYS A 283 3.81 -4.61 16.95
N TYR A 284 3.94 -5.30 18.09
CA TYR A 284 2.90 -6.13 18.69
C TYR A 284 3.31 -6.50 20.11
N ASP A 285 2.33 -6.72 20.97
CA ASP A 285 2.51 -7.29 22.30
C ASP A 285 1.27 -8.11 22.63
N LEU A 286 1.38 -9.43 22.46
CA LEU A 286 0.27 -10.34 22.75
C LEU A 286 0.04 -10.51 24.25
N ASN A 287 1.00 -10.21 25.13
CA ASN A 287 0.73 -10.23 26.57
C ASN A 287 -0.25 -9.10 26.91
N TYR A 288 0.02 -7.87 26.47
CA TYR A 288 -0.93 -6.77 26.56
C TYR A 288 -2.25 -7.10 25.84
N SER A 289 -2.17 -7.43 24.54
CA SER A 289 -3.38 -7.53 23.71
C SER A 289 -4.31 -8.70 24.06
N ILE A 290 -3.75 -9.79 24.60
CA ILE A 290 -4.51 -10.99 24.97
C ILE A 290 -4.61 -11.14 26.48
N LYS A 291 -3.49 -11.15 27.24
CA LYS A 291 -3.54 -11.45 28.69
C LYS A 291 -4.11 -10.31 29.52
N GLU A 292 -3.82 -9.07 29.16
CA GLU A 292 -4.30 -7.91 29.90
C GLU A 292 -5.69 -7.50 29.44
N LEU A 293 -5.88 -7.29 28.13
CA LEU A 293 -7.17 -6.83 27.59
C LEU A 293 -8.24 -7.92 27.48
N GLN A 294 -7.84 -9.20 27.51
CA GLN A 294 -8.74 -10.35 27.65
C GLN A 294 -9.97 -10.36 26.71
N PRO A 295 -9.80 -10.19 25.39
CA PRO A 295 -10.95 -10.16 24.49
C PRO A 295 -11.71 -11.48 24.50
N VAL A 296 -13.03 -11.40 24.27
CA VAL A 296 -13.92 -12.58 24.23
C VAL A 296 -13.53 -13.52 23.10
N TYR A 297 -13.16 -12.98 21.94
CA TYR A 297 -12.62 -13.75 20.82
C TYR A 297 -11.18 -13.33 20.52
N ILE A 298 -10.32 -14.28 20.14
CA ILE A 298 -9.00 -13.98 19.55
C ILE A 298 -8.84 -14.65 18.18
N GLN A 299 -8.35 -13.90 17.20
CA GLN A 299 -8.14 -14.44 15.85
C GLN A 299 -7.03 -15.49 15.80
N ARG A 300 -5.99 -15.34 16.63
CA ARG A 300 -4.91 -16.32 16.89
C ARG A 300 -4.13 -15.88 18.14
N TYR A 301 -3.29 -16.77 18.66
CA TYR A 301 -2.51 -16.55 19.90
C TYR A 301 -1.00 -16.47 19.67
N HIS A 302 -0.56 -16.42 18.42
CA HIS A 302 0.85 -16.32 18.07
C HIS A 302 1.07 -15.33 16.93
N TRP A 303 2.20 -14.65 16.97
CA TRP A 303 2.68 -13.74 15.94
C TRP A 303 4.18 -13.58 16.10
N ILE A 304 4.92 -13.70 14.98
CA ILE A 304 6.37 -13.46 14.83
C ILE A 304 7.15 -13.60 16.15
N GLY A 305 7.69 -14.77 16.46
CA GLY A 305 8.50 -14.97 17.68
C GLY A 305 7.75 -14.96 19.02
N GLN A 306 6.52 -14.44 19.11
CA GLN A 306 5.68 -14.50 20.31
C GLN A 306 4.58 -15.58 20.16
N ASN A 307 4.48 -16.47 21.14
CA ASN A 307 3.50 -17.55 21.14
C ASN A 307 2.89 -17.74 22.54
N LEU A 308 1.58 -17.52 22.66
CA LEU A 308 0.83 -17.65 23.92
C LEU A 308 0.04 -18.95 24.02
N ARG A 309 0.48 -20.04 23.36
CA ARG A 309 -0.23 -21.34 23.36
C ARG A 309 -0.61 -21.80 24.76
N ARG A 310 0.34 -21.83 25.70
CA ARG A 310 0.09 -22.30 27.08
C ARG A 310 -1.03 -21.50 27.75
N TYR A 311 -0.90 -20.18 27.76
CA TYR A 311 -1.91 -19.27 28.31
C TYR A 311 -3.27 -19.45 27.62
N THR A 312 -3.27 -19.63 26.30
CA THR A 312 -4.50 -19.78 25.52
C THR A 312 -5.22 -21.09 25.83
N VAL A 313 -4.50 -22.21 25.98
CA VAL A 313 -5.09 -23.49 26.38
C VAL A 313 -5.72 -23.41 27.78
N GLU A 314 -5.08 -22.66 28.68
CA GLU A 314 -5.54 -22.47 30.05
C GLU A 314 -6.79 -21.56 30.12
N ASN A 315 -6.89 -20.51 29.30
CA ASN A 315 -7.91 -19.46 29.45
C ASN A 315 -8.95 -19.35 28.32
N TYR A 316 -8.70 -20.02 27.18
CA TYR A 316 -9.57 -19.99 26.01
C TYR A 316 -9.93 -21.43 25.59
N VAL A 317 -11.02 -21.58 24.85
CA VAL A 317 -11.46 -22.83 24.23
C VAL A 317 -11.54 -22.66 22.73
N ARG A 318 -11.37 -23.78 22.01
CA ARG A 318 -11.79 -23.87 20.62
C ARG A 318 -13.30 -24.07 20.59
N PHE A 319 -13.98 -23.34 19.72
CA PHE A 319 -15.43 -23.41 19.57
C PHE A 319 -15.78 -23.59 18.11
N GLU A 320 -16.57 -24.60 17.79
CA GLU A 320 -17.10 -24.85 16.45
C GLU A 320 -18.51 -24.32 16.31
N TYR A 321 -18.69 -23.49 15.30
CA TYR A 321 -19.98 -23.06 14.80
C TYR A 321 -20.20 -23.67 13.42
N VAL A 322 -21.39 -24.20 13.18
CA VAL A 322 -21.76 -24.82 11.90
C VAL A 322 -22.92 -24.03 11.30
N ASP A 323 -22.74 -23.60 10.06
CA ASP A 323 -23.78 -22.98 9.25
C ASP A 323 -23.84 -23.59 7.85
N GLU A 324 -24.63 -22.97 6.97
CA GLU A 324 -24.75 -23.37 5.56
C GLU A 324 -23.43 -23.28 4.76
N ASN A 325 -22.45 -22.50 5.24
CA ASN A 325 -21.14 -22.33 4.61
C ASN A 325 -20.09 -23.31 5.15
N GLY A 326 -20.45 -24.14 6.14
CA GLY A 326 -19.62 -25.20 6.70
C GLY A 326 -19.25 -24.96 8.16
N VAL A 327 -18.10 -25.51 8.56
CA VAL A 327 -17.62 -25.44 9.96
C VAL A 327 -16.63 -24.28 10.11
N THR A 328 -16.89 -23.40 11.06
CA THR A 328 -15.98 -22.32 11.45
C THR A 328 -15.47 -22.55 12.88
N THR A 329 -14.17 -22.76 13.01
CA THR A 329 -13.51 -22.87 14.32
C THR A 329 -13.04 -21.50 14.82
N LEU A 330 -13.40 -21.17 16.05
CA LEU A 330 -13.09 -19.92 16.73
C LEU A 330 -12.33 -20.19 18.03
N ILE A 331 -11.66 -19.15 18.56
CA ILE A 331 -10.97 -19.23 19.86
C ILE A 331 -11.66 -18.22 20.79
N LEU A 332 -12.35 -18.73 21.79
CA LEU A 332 -13.22 -17.95 22.69
C LEU A 332 -12.74 -18.05 24.13
N LYS A 333 -12.85 -16.95 24.88
CA LYS A 333 -12.50 -16.92 26.30
C LYS A 333 -13.42 -17.86 27.07
N LYS A 334 -12.85 -18.74 27.92
CA LYS A 334 -13.60 -19.69 28.75
C LYS A 334 -14.63 -18.95 29.61
N ASP A 335 -15.80 -19.57 29.75
CA ASP A 335 -16.86 -19.13 30.65
C ASP A 335 -17.29 -17.67 30.46
N SER A 336 -17.02 -17.09 29.28
CA SER A 336 -17.42 -15.72 28.97
C SER A 336 -18.95 -15.63 28.96
N PRO A 337 -19.55 -14.68 29.71
CA PRO A 337 -21.00 -14.50 29.72
C PRO A 337 -21.51 -13.88 28.40
N TYR A 338 -20.60 -13.43 27.53
CA TYR A 338 -20.92 -12.77 26.26
C TYR A 338 -20.96 -13.74 25.07
N VAL A 339 -21.01 -15.05 25.33
CA VAL A 339 -21.05 -16.11 24.33
C VAL A 339 -22.31 -16.96 24.52
N TYR A 340 -23.05 -17.20 23.44
CA TYR A 340 -24.14 -18.18 23.39
C TYR A 340 -23.56 -19.58 23.21
N TRP A 341 -23.11 -20.18 24.31
CA TRP A 341 -22.44 -21.50 24.31
C TRP A 341 -23.32 -22.64 23.78
N ASP A 342 -24.64 -22.47 23.80
CA ASP A 342 -25.64 -23.40 23.26
C ASP A 342 -25.69 -23.44 21.73
N ARG A 343 -25.09 -22.46 21.03
CA ARG A 343 -25.13 -22.33 19.57
C ARG A 343 -23.99 -23.04 18.83
N GLY A 344 -23.22 -23.87 19.52
CA GLY A 344 -22.09 -24.58 18.92
C GLY A 344 -21.46 -25.56 19.89
N LYS A 345 -20.26 -26.02 19.56
CA LYS A 345 -19.57 -27.09 20.31
C LYS A 345 -18.21 -26.62 20.80
N VAL A 346 -17.95 -26.81 22.09
CA VAL A 346 -16.62 -26.63 22.68
C VAL A 346 -15.74 -27.83 22.32
N LEU A 347 -14.53 -27.56 21.82
CA LEU A 347 -13.52 -28.55 21.50
C LEU A 347 -12.36 -28.53 22.49
N MET A 348 -11.80 -29.72 22.75
CA MET A 348 -10.58 -29.86 23.53
C MET A 348 -9.34 -29.48 22.71
N TRP A 349 -8.36 -28.85 23.36
CA TRP A 349 -7.08 -28.53 22.72
C TRP A 349 -6.27 -29.81 22.48
N GLY A 350 -6.39 -30.42 21.30
CA GLY A 350 -5.64 -31.63 20.94
C GLY A 350 -6.36 -32.60 19.99
N GLU A 351 -7.67 -32.41 19.80
CA GLU A 351 -8.45 -33.08 18.74
C GLU A 351 -8.32 -32.36 17.38
#